data_AF-A0A5K1HY84-F1
#
_entry.id   AF-A0A5K1HY84-F1
#
_cell.length_a   1.000
_cell.length_b   1.000
_cell.length_c   1.000
_cell.angle_alpha   90.00
_cell.angle_beta   90.00
_cell.angle_gamma   90.00
#
_symmetry.space_group_name_H-M   'P 1'
#
loop_
_entity.id
_entity.type
_entity.pdbx_description
1 polymer ?
#
loop_
_entity_poly.entity_id
_entity_poly.type
_entity_poly.pdbx_seq_one_letter_code
_entity_poly.pdbx_strand_id
1 'polypeptide(L)'
;SIMNTTIAWQILLMLALLSEAAADATVGDFFAECPIAHCREGGPEIRYPFRKVNQQSICGVPGFEIRCTADNRTVINLPYEGDFYVQSIDYRHNQMQISDPQGCLINRTIIPFNLSSSP
;
A
#
# COMPACT_ATOMS: atom_id res chain seq x y z
N SER A 1 46.61 15.36 24.98
CA SER A 1 45.91 14.32 24.21
C SER A 1 44.67 13.71 24.86
N ILE A 2 43.99 14.36 25.81
CA ILE A 2 42.73 13.86 26.42
C ILE A 2 41.49 14.65 25.91
N MET A 3 41.67 15.93 25.58
CA MET A 3 40.63 16.74 24.92
C MET A 3 40.24 16.20 23.54
N ASN A 4 41.21 15.70 22.76
CA ASN A 4 40.95 15.24 21.39
C ASN A 4 40.15 13.92 21.35
N THR A 5 40.37 13.03 22.32
CA THR A 5 39.62 11.78 22.42
C THR A 5 38.19 12.04 22.87
N THR A 6 38.00 12.91 23.86
CA THR A 6 36.66 13.29 24.34
C THR A 6 35.84 13.94 23.24
N ILE A 7 36.44 14.83 22.45
CA ILE A 7 35.79 15.46 21.29
C ILE A 7 35.46 14.41 20.21
N ALA A 8 36.37 13.47 19.93
CA ALA A 8 36.12 12.39 18.98
C ALA A 8 34.97 11.48 19.42
N TRP A 9 34.89 11.14 20.72
CA TRP A 9 33.79 10.35 21.27
C TRP A 9 32.45 11.10 21.25
N GLN A 10 32.46 12.41 21.51
CA GLN A 10 31.27 13.26 21.40
C GLN A 10 30.78 13.37 19.95
N ILE A 11 31.69 13.52 18.99
CA ILE A 11 31.36 13.51 17.56
C ILE A 11 30.79 12.14 17.16
N LEU A 12 31.40 11.04 17.61
CA LEU A 12 30.92 9.69 17.31
C LEU A 12 29.52 9.43 17.89
N LEU A 13 29.27 9.91 19.12
CA LEU A 13 27.95 9.82 19.76
C LEU A 13 26.90 10.66 19.01
N MET A 14 27.25 11.88 18.60
CA MET A 14 26.39 12.74 17.78
C MET A 14 26.08 12.11 16.42
N LEU A 15 27.08 11.50 15.76
CA LEU A 15 26.88 10.79 14.49
C LEU A 15 25.99 9.56 14.65
N ALA A 16 26.14 8.81 15.75
CA ALA A 16 25.28 7.68 16.07
C ALA A 16 23.81 8.12 16.29
N LEU A 17 23.59 9.18 17.09
CA LEU A 17 22.25 9.73 17.36
C LEU A 17 21.57 10.30 16.10
N LEU A 18 22.33 10.89 15.17
CA LEU A 18 21.81 11.37 13.89
C LEU A 18 21.33 10.22 12.98
N SER A 19 21.92 9.03 13.09
CA SER A 19 21.57 7.87 12.26
C SER A 19 20.19 7.29 12.60
N GLU A 20 19.82 7.25 13.87
CA GLU A 20 18.53 6.74 14.34
C GLU A 20 17.38 7.72 14.05
N ALA A 21 17.62 9.02 14.25
CA ALA A 21 16.64 10.06 13.96
C ALA A 21 16.32 10.19 12.46
N ALA A 22 17.31 10.00 11.59
CA ALA A 22 17.11 10.06 10.15
C ALA A 22 16.30 8.86 9.61
N ALA A 23 16.48 7.67 10.19
CA ALA A 23 15.72 6.48 9.82
C ALA A 23 14.23 6.58 10.20
N ASP A 24 13.91 7.23 11.33
CA ASP A 24 12.52 7.49 11.74
C ASP A 24 11.87 8.61 10.91
N ALA A 25 12.63 9.67 10.61
CA ALA A 25 12.16 10.77 9.76
C ALA A 25 11.83 10.32 8.33
N THR A 26 12.62 9.42 7.73
CA THR A 26 12.35 8.92 6.36
C THR A 26 11.14 8.00 6.29
N VAL A 27 10.84 7.26 7.37
CA VAL A 27 9.63 6.44 7.46
C VAL A 27 8.40 7.33 7.68
N GLY A 28 8.51 8.36 8.54
CA GLY A 28 7.48 9.37 8.70
C GLY A 28 7.16 10.13 7.42
N ASP A 29 8.19 10.48 6.65
CA ASP A 29 8.05 11.14 5.34
C ASP A 29 7.40 10.21 4.30
N PHE A 30 7.72 8.92 4.29
CA PHE A 30 7.04 7.95 3.42
C PHE A 30 5.54 7.86 3.70
N PHE A 31 5.13 7.83 4.98
CA PHE A 31 3.70 7.82 5.33
C PHE A 31 3.01 9.17 5.06
N ALA A 32 3.75 10.28 5.08
CA ALA A 32 3.25 11.58 4.68
C ALA A 32 3.04 11.68 3.16
N GLU A 33 3.93 11.08 2.38
CA GLU A 33 3.87 11.04 0.91
C GLU A 33 2.81 10.04 0.41
N CYS A 34 2.63 8.94 1.15
CA CYS A 34 1.71 7.86 0.84
C CYS A 34 0.72 7.60 1.98
N PRO A 35 -0.23 8.53 2.22
CA PRO A 35 -1.19 8.40 3.29
C PRO A 35 -2.15 7.23 3.04
N ILE A 36 -2.62 6.61 4.13
CA ILE A 36 -3.69 5.62 4.06
C ILE A 36 -4.94 6.29 3.47
N ALA A 37 -5.55 5.64 2.47
CA ALA A 37 -6.72 6.15 1.80
C ALA A 37 -7.93 5.22 1.95
N HIS A 38 -9.13 5.77 1.81
CA HIS A 38 -10.39 4.99 1.83
C HIS A 38 -11.38 5.53 0.79
N CYS A 39 -12.20 4.66 0.18
CA CYS A 39 -13.30 5.12 -0.67
C CYS A 39 -14.51 5.62 0.13
N ARG A 40 -14.69 5.13 1.36
CA ARG A 40 -15.69 5.57 2.34
C ARG A 40 -15.19 5.35 3.75
N GLU A 41 -15.76 6.08 4.70
CA GLU A 41 -15.56 5.82 6.12
C GLU A 41 -15.96 4.37 6.48
N GLY A 42 -15.11 3.68 7.24
CA GLY A 42 -15.29 2.26 7.58
C GLY A 42 -15.12 1.28 6.40
N GLY A 43 -14.71 1.76 5.22
CA GLY A 43 -14.31 0.91 4.09
C GLY A 43 -12.87 0.40 4.24
N PRO A 44 -12.43 -0.52 3.35
CA PRO A 44 -11.07 -1.04 3.37
C PRO A 44 -10.02 0.06 3.34
N GLU A 45 -8.99 -0.06 4.18
CA GLU A 45 -7.78 0.75 4.10
C GLU A 45 -7.06 0.45 2.77
N ILE A 46 -6.64 1.51 2.08
CA ILE A 46 -5.84 1.43 0.85
C ILE A 46 -4.46 2.00 1.19
N ARG A 47 -3.48 1.10 1.24
CA ARG A 47 -2.06 1.38 1.44
C ARG A 47 -1.21 0.33 0.73
N TYR A 48 0.09 0.61 0.60
CA TYR A 48 1.08 -0.24 -0.05
C TYR A 48 0.87 -1.73 0.33
N PRO A 49 0.85 -2.65 -0.66
CA PRO A 49 1.21 -2.47 -2.08
C PRO A 49 0.11 -1.87 -2.96
N PHE A 50 -1.11 -1.70 -2.43
CA PHE A 50 -2.22 -1.09 -3.16
C PHE A 50 -2.15 0.42 -3.07
N ARG A 51 -2.53 1.11 -4.13
CA ARG A 51 -2.68 2.56 -4.13
C ARG A 51 -3.98 2.96 -4.78
N LYS A 52 -4.55 4.09 -4.39
CA LYS A 52 -5.59 4.70 -5.22
C LYS A 52 -4.99 5.18 -6.54
N VAL A 53 -5.78 5.15 -7.60
CA VAL A 53 -5.37 5.67 -8.92
C VAL A 53 -4.86 7.11 -8.91
N ASN A 54 -5.32 7.94 -7.97
CA ASN A 54 -4.92 9.34 -7.83
C ASN A 54 -3.76 9.57 -6.85
N GLN A 55 -3.22 8.51 -6.22
CA GLN A 55 -1.98 8.60 -5.44
C GLN A 55 -0.77 8.47 -6.36
N GLN A 56 0.37 8.98 -5.89
CA GLN A 56 1.64 8.87 -6.59
C GLN A 56 2.00 7.41 -6.84
N SER A 57 2.75 7.15 -7.91
CA SER A 57 3.15 5.79 -8.29
C SER A 57 4.00 5.11 -7.23
N ILE A 58 4.78 5.86 -6.45
CA ILE A 58 5.61 5.34 -5.34
C ILE A 58 4.78 4.69 -4.22
N CYS A 59 3.49 5.03 -4.11
CA CYS A 59 2.62 4.53 -3.04
C CYS A 59 2.10 3.11 -3.27
N GLY A 60 2.36 2.51 -4.42
CA GLY A 60 1.88 1.16 -4.72
C GLY A 60 2.58 0.53 -5.90
N VAL A 61 2.24 -0.72 -6.16
CA VAL A 61 2.79 -1.49 -7.26
C VAL A 61 1.90 -1.31 -8.50
N PRO A 62 2.48 -1.12 -9.70
CA PRO A 62 1.69 -1.09 -10.93
C PRO A 62 0.82 -2.35 -11.08
N GLY A 63 -0.45 -2.18 -11.46
CA GLY A 63 -1.43 -3.27 -11.58
C GLY A 63 -2.23 -3.55 -10.30
N PHE A 64 -1.87 -2.93 -9.17
CA PHE A 64 -2.61 -3.01 -7.90
C PHE A 64 -3.41 -1.73 -7.60
N GLU A 65 -3.76 -0.96 -8.64
CA GLU A 65 -4.52 0.26 -8.47
C GLU A 65 -5.96 0.02 -8.03
N ILE A 66 -6.37 0.75 -6.99
CA ILE A 66 -7.73 0.80 -6.48
C ILE A 66 -8.45 2.04 -7.01
N ARG A 67 -9.69 1.84 -7.45
CA ARG A 67 -10.62 2.89 -7.87
C ARG A 67 -11.75 3.02 -6.85
N CYS A 68 -12.25 4.24 -6.69
CA CYS A 68 -13.50 4.49 -6.01
C CYS A 68 -14.58 4.77 -7.04
N THR A 69 -15.75 4.13 -6.89
CA THR A 69 -16.92 4.42 -7.71
C THR A 69 -17.66 5.66 -7.19
N ALA A 70 -18.61 6.18 -7.98
CA ALA A 70 -19.44 7.31 -7.58
C ALA A 70 -20.30 7.04 -6.33
N ASP A 71 -20.62 5.77 -6.06
CA ASP A 71 -21.30 5.30 -4.85
C ASP A 71 -20.32 4.84 -3.75
N ASN A 72 -19.08 5.31 -3.79
CA ASN A 72 -18.05 5.10 -2.78
C ASN A 72 -17.68 3.62 -2.51
N ARG A 73 -17.84 2.74 -3.51
CA ARG A 73 -17.34 1.36 -3.44
C ARG A 73 -15.88 1.30 -3.85
N THR A 74 -15.13 0.44 -3.17
CA THR A 74 -13.74 0.13 -3.48
C THR A 74 -13.68 -0.92 -4.58
N VAL A 75 -12.98 -0.62 -5.68
CA VAL A 75 -12.89 -1.49 -6.86
C VAL A 75 -11.43 -1.77 -7.19
N ILE A 76 -11.12 -3.03 -7.49
CA ILE A 76 -9.89 -3.45 -8.15
C ILE A 76 -10.23 -3.95 -9.55
N ASN A 77 -9.39 -3.61 -10.53
CA ASN A 77 -9.47 -4.20 -11.85
C ASN A 77 -8.46 -5.34 -11.92
N LEU A 78 -8.93 -6.56 -12.13
CA LEU A 78 -8.07 -7.69 -12.41
C LEU A 78 -7.92 -7.83 -13.92
N PRO A 79 -6.68 -7.94 -14.45
CA PRO A 79 -6.46 -8.16 -15.87
C PRO A 79 -7.29 -9.33 -16.40
N TYR A 80 -7.87 -9.17 -17.58
CA TYR A 80 -8.76 -10.13 -18.27
C TYR A 80 -10.11 -10.43 -17.59
N GLU A 81 -10.20 -10.26 -16.28
CA GLU A 81 -11.40 -10.59 -15.49
C GLU A 81 -12.27 -9.37 -15.20
N GLY A 82 -11.72 -8.16 -15.29
CA GLY A 82 -12.44 -6.89 -15.15
C GLY A 82 -12.57 -6.42 -13.70
N ASP A 83 -13.59 -5.60 -13.44
CA ASP A 83 -13.78 -4.94 -12.15
C ASP A 83 -14.41 -5.88 -11.10
N PHE A 84 -13.87 -5.81 -9.88
CA PHE A 84 -14.39 -6.48 -8.68
C PHE A 84 -14.51 -5.51 -7.51
N TYR A 85 -15.51 -5.70 -6.65
CA TYR A 85 -15.59 -4.95 -5.40
C TYR A 85 -14.66 -5.56 -4.36
N VAL A 86 -13.85 -4.72 -3.73
CA VAL A 86 -12.98 -5.09 -2.61
C VAL A 86 -13.78 -4.98 -1.33
N GLN A 87 -13.97 -6.11 -0.65
CA GLN A 87 -14.72 -6.20 0.60
C GLN A 87 -13.81 -5.98 1.81
N SER A 88 -12.62 -6.57 1.78
CA SER A 88 -11.62 -6.44 2.84
C SER A 88 -10.21 -6.72 2.29
N ILE A 89 -9.20 -6.19 2.97
CA ILE A 89 -7.79 -6.45 2.69
C ILE A 89 -7.13 -6.87 4.00
N ASP A 90 -6.63 -8.09 4.04
CA ASP A 90 -5.81 -8.61 5.12
C ASP A 90 -4.33 -8.43 4.76
N TYR A 91 -3.75 -7.35 5.28
CA TYR A 91 -2.33 -7.03 5.09
C TYR A 91 -1.37 -7.96 5.85
N ARG A 92 -1.85 -8.72 6.85
CA ARG A 92 -0.97 -9.67 7.57
C ARG A 92 -0.77 -10.93 6.75
N HIS A 93 -1.81 -11.37 6.05
CA HIS A 93 -1.78 -12.59 5.26
C HIS A 93 -1.65 -12.33 3.74
N ASN A 94 -1.56 -11.06 3.33
CA ASN A 94 -1.55 -10.63 1.92
C ASN A 94 -2.76 -11.19 1.13
N GLN A 95 -3.95 -11.09 1.71
CA GLN A 95 -5.19 -11.59 1.11
C GLN A 95 -6.16 -10.44 0.86
N MET A 96 -6.89 -10.54 -0.24
CA MET A 96 -7.97 -9.62 -0.58
C MET A 96 -9.25 -10.41 -0.80
N GLN A 97 -10.30 -9.99 -0.11
CA GLN A 97 -11.63 -10.54 -0.35
C GLN A 97 -12.35 -9.68 -1.39
N ILE A 98 -12.75 -10.30 -2.49
CA ILE A 98 -13.46 -9.64 -3.59
C ILE A 98 -14.83 -10.24 -3.84
N SER A 99 -15.72 -9.46 -4.44
CA SER A 99 -17.03 -9.92 -4.91
C SER A 99 -17.35 -9.39 -6.30
N ASP A 100 -18.03 -10.20 -7.10
CA ASP A 100 -18.46 -9.82 -8.45
C ASP A 100 -19.57 -8.74 -8.39
N PRO A 101 -19.41 -7.60 -9.07
CA PRO A 101 -20.47 -6.63 -9.25
C PRO A 101 -21.77 -7.18 -9.85
N GLN A 102 -21.67 -8.25 -10.64
CA GLN A 102 -22.79 -8.92 -11.31
C GLN A 102 -23.43 -10.00 -10.43
N GLY A 103 -22.96 -10.20 -9.19
CA GLY A 103 -23.64 -11.01 -8.17
C GLY A 103 -23.32 -12.50 -8.18
N CYS A 104 -22.59 -13.04 -9.17
CA CYS A 104 -22.20 -14.45 -9.20
C CYS A 104 -20.78 -14.66 -9.74
N LEU A 105 -19.82 -14.90 -8.84
CA LEU A 105 -18.44 -15.25 -9.19
C LEU A 105 -18.33 -16.55 -10.00
N ILE A 106 -19.28 -17.48 -9.81
CA ILE A 106 -19.30 -18.80 -10.48
C ILE A 106 -19.36 -18.63 -12.00
N ASN A 107 -20.06 -17.61 -12.49
CA ASN A 107 -20.15 -17.37 -13.94
C ASN A 107 -18.83 -16.91 -14.55
N ARG A 108 -17.87 -16.40 -13.74
CA ARG A 108 -16.51 -16.05 -14.19
C ARG A 108 -15.53 -17.22 -14.02
N THR A 109 -15.69 -18.06 -12.99
CA THR A 109 -14.78 -19.21 -12.72
C THR A 109 -15.01 -20.46 -13.56
N ILE A 110 -16.13 -20.56 -14.30
CA ILE A 110 -16.36 -21.66 -15.26
C ILE A 110 -15.34 -21.60 -16.42
N ILE A 111 -14.77 -20.42 -16.67
CA ILE A 111 -13.58 -20.22 -17.50
C ILE A 111 -12.37 -20.18 -16.55
N PRO A 112 -11.24 -20.85 -16.85
CA PRO A 112 -10.06 -20.74 -16.03
C PRO A 112 -9.64 -19.28 -15.90
N PHE A 113 -9.62 -18.78 -14.65
CA PHE A 113 -9.14 -17.44 -14.31
C PHE A 113 -7.73 -17.26 -14.87
N ASN A 114 -7.58 -16.35 -15.84
CA ASN A 114 -6.27 -16.12 -16.43
C ASN A 114 -5.53 -15.06 -15.61
N LEU A 115 -4.93 -15.50 -14.51
CA LEU A 115 -4.11 -14.64 -13.65
C LEU A 115 -2.66 -14.51 -14.14
N SER A 116 -2.34 -14.95 -15.36
CA SER A 116 -0.94 -14.95 -15.85
C SER A 116 -0.32 -13.55 -15.95
N SER A 117 -1.14 -12.50 -16.03
CA SER A 117 -0.70 -11.11 -15.98
C SER A 117 -1.15 -10.39 -14.71
N SER A 118 -1.66 -11.12 -13.71
CA SER A 118 -1.82 -10.55 -12.38
C SER A 118 -0.42 -10.40 -11.78
N PRO A 119 -0.04 -9.22 -11.30
CA PRO A 119 1.23 -9.02 -10.61
C PRO A 119 1.29 -9.76 -9.27
#